data_AF-A0A1F5RIM6-F1
#
_entry.id   AF-A0A1F5RIM6-F1
#
_cell.length_a   1.000
_cell.length_b   1.000
_cell.length_c   1.000
_cell.angle_alpha   90.00
_cell.angle_beta   90.00
_cell.angle_gamma   90.00
#
_symmetry.space_group_name_H-M   'P 1'
#
loop_
_entity.id
_entity.type
_entity.pdbx_description
1 polymer ?
#
loop_
_entity_poly.entity_id
_entity_poly.type
_entity_poly.pdbx_seq_one_letter_code
_entity_poly.pdbx_strand_id
1 'polypeptide(L)'
;MPIKKYHEEFDLFLSSKGVLLPDGQYGVVHTFMDKGVGSFGANHRELDIYHREEGLRSWLNGKYNVIGQHRATDWLRAGLGHICLDVVESNLPNKYTWDHVYEKAYQLMKRMRWNKSRFIFF
;
A
#
# COMPACT_ATOMS: atom_id res chain seq x y z
N MET A 1 -3.21 -14.15 -1.58
CA MET A 1 -2.54 -12.92 -1.14
C MET A 1 -1.21 -12.75 -1.86
N PRO A 2 -0.94 -11.57 -2.46
CA PRO A 2 0.34 -11.27 -3.06
C PRO A 2 1.49 -11.41 -2.05
N ILE A 3 2.55 -12.10 -2.45
CA ILE A 3 3.84 -12.06 -1.72
C ILE A 3 4.50 -10.68 -1.89
N LYS A 4 5.48 -10.36 -1.04
CA LYS A 4 6.21 -9.09 -1.05
C LYS A 4 6.67 -8.65 -2.44
N LYS A 5 7.18 -9.59 -3.24
CA LYS A 5 7.60 -9.35 -4.64
C LYS A 5 6.55 -8.61 -5.47
N TYR A 6 5.28 -9.02 -5.37
CA TYR A 6 4.21 -8.41 -6.18
C TYR A 6 3.79 -7.03 -5.68
N HIS A 7 3.98 -6.74 -4.40
CA HIS A 7 3.83 -5.38 -3.87
C HIS A 7 4.95 -4.47 -4.37
N GLU A 8 6.19 -4.96 -4.40
CA GLU A 8 7.34 -4.19 -4.92
C GLU A 8 7.18 -3.92 -6.43
N GLU A 9 6.74 -4.91 -7.21
CA GLU A 9 6.38 -4.73 -8.62
C GLU A 9 5.23 -3.74 -8.80
N PHE A 10 4.24 -3.76 -7.89
CA PHE A 10 3.15 -2.80 -7.92
C PHE A 10 3.59 -1.37 -7.56
N ASP A 11 4.56 -1.20 -6.67
CA ASP A 11 5.16 0.11 -6.37
C ASP A 11 5.82 0.70 -7.63
N LEU A 12 6.55 -0.12 -8.40
CA LEU A 12 7.12 0.28 -9.70
C LEU A 12 6.02 0.64 -10.71
N PHE A 13 4.96 -0.16 -10.77
CA PHE A 13 3.81 0.13 -11.61
C PHE A 13 3.17 1.48 -11.25
N LEU A 14 2.93 1.75 -9.97
CA LEU A 14 2.36 3.02 -9.51
C LEU A 14 3.31 4.21 -9.77
N SER A 15 4.62 4.00 -9.68
CA SER A 15 5.60 5.03 -10.06
C SER A 15 5.53 5.35 -11.55
N SER A 16 5.39 4.34 -12.42
CA SER A 16 5.20 4.54 -13.86
C SER A 16 3.92 5.33 -14.21
N LYS A 17 2.91 5.29 -13.33
CA LYS A 17 1.66 6.07 -13.45
C LYS A 17 1.75 7.47 -12.81
N GLY A 18 2.89 7.85 -12.25
CA GLY A 18 3.10 9.13 -11.55
C GLY A 18 2.37 9.24 -10.21
N VAL A 19 1.97 8.12 -9.62
CA VAL A 19 1.33 8.09 -8.28
C VAL A 19 2.39 8.15 -7.18
N LEU A 20 3.49 7.44 -7.41
CA LEU A 20 4.60 7.21 -6.49
C LEU A 20 5.91 7.80 -7.02
N LEU A 21 6.76 8.28 -6.12
CA LEU A 21 8.11 8.72 -6.47
C LEU A 21 9.01 7.52 -6.81
N PRO A 22 9.92 7.62 -7.79
CA PRO A 22 10.82 6.51 -8.15
C PRO A 22 11.75 6.05 -7.00
N ASP A 23 12.07 6.94 -6.05
CA ASP A 23 13.04 6.73 -4.97
C ASP A 23 12.38 6.64 -3.58
N GLY A 24 11.11 6.27 -3.50
CA GLY A 24 10.29 6.38 -2.29
C GLY A 24 10.64 5.43 -1.14
N GLN A 25 11.66 4.57 -1.23
CA GLN A 25 12.09 3.66 -0.13
C GLN A 25 10.94 2.81 0.46
N TYR A 26 10.11 2.21 -0.39
CA TYR A 26 8.87 1.56 0.02
C TYR A 26 9.06 0.33 0.91
N GLY A 27 10.24 -0.29 0.97
CA GLY A 27 10.50 -1.42 1.87
C GLY A 27 10.18 -1.13 3.35
N VAL A 28 10.23 0.14 3.77
CA VAL A 28 9.81 0.57 5.12
C VAL A 28 8.29 0.45 5.31
N VAL A 29 7.50 0.74 4.29
CA VAL A 29 6.04 0.57 4.30
C VAL A 29 5.67 -0.91 4.40
N HIS A 30 6.33 -1.77 3.62
CA HIS A 30 6.12 -3.22 3.68
C HIS A 30 6.42 -3.75 5.09
N THR A 31 7.57 -3.37 5.67
CA THR A 31 7.97 -3.77 7.02
C THR A 31 6.94 -3.34 8.07
N PHE A 32 6.34 -2.15 7.92
CA PHE A 32 5.28 -1.69 8.80
C PHE A 32 4.01 -2.52 8.64
N MET A 33 3.54 -2.73 7.41
CA MET A 33 2.30 -3.44 7.10
C MET A 33 2.35 -4.93 7.42
N ASP A 34 3.55 -5.52 7.47
CA ASP A 34 3.79 -6.93 7.83
C ASP A 34 4.01 -7.15 9.35
N LYS A 35 3.89 -6.11 10.19
CA LYS A 35 4.16 -6.23 11.64
C LYS A 35 3.33 -7.31 12.34
N GLY A 36 2.07 -7.49 11.96
CA GLY A 36 1.19 -8.51 12.55
C GLY A 36 1.36 -9.90 11.97
N VAL A 37 2.26 -10.12 11.00
CA VAL A 37 2.48 -11.46 10.41
C VAL A 37 2.80 -12.50 11.48
N GLY A 38 3.59 -12.14 12.51
CA GLY A 38 3.92 -13.05 13.60
C GLY A 38 2.71 -13.45 14.47
N SER A 39 1.72 -12.57 14.61
CA SER A 39 0.56 -12.78 15.48
C SER A 39 -0.65 -13.37 14.75
N PHE A 40 -0.88 -12.94 13.51
CA PHE A 40 -2.07 -13.28 12.74
C PHE A 40 -1.77 -14.16 11.52
N GLY A 41 -0.50 -14.48 11.26
CA GLY A 41 -0.09 -15.31 10.13
C GLY A 41 -0.58 -14.74 8.81
N ALA A 42 -1.17 -15.60 7.98
CA ALA A 42 -1.78 -15.19 6.71
C ALA A 42 -2.98 -14.22 6.88
N ASN A 43 -3.61 -14.16 8.06
CA ASN A 43 -4.80 -13.33 8.28
C ASN A 43 -4.47 -11.89 8.71
N HIS A 44 -3.18 -11.53 8.86
CA HIS A 44 -2.80 -10.19 9.33
C HIS A 44 -3.37 -9.07 8.45
N ARG A 45 -3.56 -9.28 7.14
CA ARG A 45 -4.05 -8.21 6.26
C ARG A 45 -5.51 -7.83 6.50
N GLU A 46 -6.30 -8.75 7.05
CA GLU A 46 -7.69 -8.51 7.43
C GLU A 46 -7.82 -8.08 8.89
N LEU A 47 -7.00 -8.67 9.77
CA LEU A 47 -7.14 -8.55 11.22
C LEU A 47 -6.25 -7.48 11.86
N ASP A 48 -5.13 -7.14 11.22
CA ASP A 48 -4.14 -6.24 11.77
C ASP A 48 -4.47 -4.78 11.46
N ILE A 49 -4.39 -3.94 12.48
CA ILE A 49 -4.54 -2.49 12.34
C ILE A 49 -3.43 -1.89 11.49
N TYR A 50 -2.22 -2.47 11.49
CA TYR A 50 -1.10 -2.00 10.66
C TYR A 50 -1.35 -2.18 9.16
N HIS A 51 -2.29 -3.05 8.78
CA HIS A 51 -2.69 -3.31 7.41
C HIS A 51 -3.98 -2.55 7.01
N ARG A 52 -4.30 -1.46 7.72
CA ARG A 52 -5.47 -0.60 7.49
C ARG A 52 -5.05 0.85 7.30
N GLU A 53 -5.91 1.62 6.62
CA GLU A 53 -5.69 3.06 6.41
C GLU A 53 -5.44 3.81 7.73
N GLU A 54 -6.20 3.48 8.78
CA GLU A 54 -6.05 4.09 10.10
C GLU A 54 -4.66 3.85 10.70
N GLY A 55 -4.17 2.60 10.67
CA GLY A 55 -2.83 2.26 11.16
C GLY A 55 -1.74 2.95 10.35
N LEU A 56 -1.85 2.98 9.02
CA LEU A 56 -0.93 3.71 8.14
C LEU A 56 -0.87 5.19 8.50
N ARG A 57 -2.02 5.85 8.65
CA ARG A 57 -2.07 7.28 9.01
C ARG A 57 -1.49 7.56 10.38
N SER A 58 -1.83 6.74 11.39
CA SER A 58 -1.29 6.84 12.74
C SER A 58 0.25 6.69 12.75
N TRP A 59 0.76 5.69 12.04
CA TRP A 59 2.19 5.45 11.90
C TRP A 59 2.92 6.60 11.21
N LEU A 60 2.34 7.15 10.14
CA LEU A 60 2.89 8.30 9.44
C LEU A 60 2.83 9.58 10.27
N ASN A 61 1.81 9.74 11.12
CA ASN A 61 1.74 10.83 12.09
C ASN A 61 2.89 10.79 13.09
N GLY A 62 3.33 9.59 13.49
CA GLY A 62 4.52 9.40 14.31
C GLY A 62 5.86 9.63 13.59
N LYS A 63 5.86 9.83 12.26
CA LYS A 63 7.09 9.89 11.45
C LYS A 63 7.26 11.15 10.61
N TYR A 64 6.20 11.89 10.31
CA TYR A 64 6.26 12.98 9.33
C TYR A 64 7.29 14.07 9.68
N ASN A 65 7.55 14.33 10.97
CA ASN A 65 8.58 15.28 11.41
C ASN A 65 10.00 14.85 11.03
N VAL A 66 10.24 13.55 10.81
CA VAL A 66 11.55 13.00 10.43
C VAL A 66 11.68 12.86 8.92
N ILE A 67 10.62 12.40 8.24
CA ILE A 67 10.67 12.06 6.80
C ILE A 67 10.14 13.18 5.89
N GLY A 68 9.47 14.19 6.46
CA GLY A 68 8.81 15.26 5.73
C GLY A 68 7.44 14.85 5.17
N GLN A 69 6.56 15.85 4.96
CA GLN A 69 5.18 15.64 4.49
C GLN A 69 5.11 15.03 3.09
N HIS A 70 6.05 15.37 2.21
CA HIS A 70 6.10 14.81 0.85
C HIS A 70 6.32 13.29 0.88
N ARG A 71 7.31 12.82 1.65
CA ARG A 71 7.56 11.39 1.81
C ARG A 71 6.45 10.69 2.57
N ALA A 72 5.89 11.32 3.61
CA ALA A 72 4.74 10.76 4.31
C ALA A 72 3.52 10.58 3.38
N THR A 73 3.28 11.53 2.47
CA THR A 73 2.22 11.44 1.46
C THR A 73 2.48 10.31 0.46
N ASP A 74 3.71 10.17 0.02
CA ASP A 74 4.14 9.14 -0.91
C ASP A 74 4.02 7.74 -0.30
N TRP A 75 4.49 7.56 0.94
CA TRP A 75 4.34 6.31 1.71
C TRP A 75 2.88 5.97 2.01
N LEU A 76 2.05 6.98 2.29
CA LEU A 76 0.61 6.76 2.44
C LEU A 76 0.02 6.16 1.16
N ARG A 77 0.36 6.71 -0.01
CA ARG A 77 -0.13 6.20 -1.29
C ARG A 77 0.35 4.78 -1.56
N ALA A 78 1.60 4.45 -1.22
CA ALA A 78 2.13 3.11 -1.38
C ALA A 78 1.32 2.10 -0.54
N GLY A 79 1.14 2.36 0.76
CA GLY A 79 0.39 1.46 1.63
C GLY A 79 -1.10 1.34 1.25
N LEU A 80 -1.74 2.44 0.84
CA LEU A 80 -3.11 2.41 0.30
C LEU A 80 -3.19 1.61 -1.01
N GLY A 81 -2.14 1.67 -1.83
CA GLY A 81 -1.99 0.84 -3.02
C GLY A 81 -1.93 -0.64 -2.68
N HIS A 82 -1.16 -1.03 -1.67
CA HIS A 82 -1.05 -2.43 -1.22
C HIS A 82 -2.39 -2.97 -0.74
N ILE A 83 -3.13 -2.20 0.05
CA ILE A 83 -4.51 -2.56 0.44
C ILE A 83 -5.39 -2.80 -0.79
N CYS A 84 -5.31 -1.95 -1.82
CA CYS A 84 -6.06 -2.16 -3.06
C CYS A 84 -5.62 -3.43 -3.80
N LEU A 85 -4.32 -3.75 -3.79
CA LEU A 85 -3.77 -4.93 -4.43
C LEU A 85 -4.29 -6.21 -3.76
N ASP A 86 -4.26 -6.26 -2.44
CA ASP A 86 -4.77 -7.38 -1.64
C ASP A 86 -6.28 -7.60 -1.85
N VAL A 87 -7.06 -6.51 -1.87
CA VAL A 87 -8.50 -6.57 -2.14
C VAL A 87 -8.77 -7.10 -3.54
N VAL A 88 -8.02 -6.66 -4.55
CA VAL A 88 -8.25 -7.14 -5.92
C VAL A 88 -7.85 -8.60 -6.06
N GLU A 89 -6.69 -9.00 -5.54
CA GLU A 89 -6.21 -10.37 -5.66
C GLU A 89 -7.13 -11.39 -4.96
N SER A 90 -7.63 -11.04 -3.77
CA SER A 90 -8.58 -11.90 -3.02
C SER A 90 -9.93 -12.09 -3.72
N ASN A 91 -10.30 -11.20 -4.65
CA ASN A 91 -11.57 -11.23 -5.38
C ASN A 91 -11.45 -11.78 -6.81
N LEU A 92 -10.23 -12.11 -7.28
CA LEU A 92 -10.04 -12.63 -8.64
C LEU A 92 -10.07 -14.16 -8.68
N PRO A 93 -10.58 -14.76 -9.77
CA PRO A 93 -10.56 -16.21 -9.96
C PRO A 93 -9.12 -16.72 -10.07
N ASN A 94 -8.87 -18.00 -9.80
CA ASN A 94 -7.53 -18.62 -9.74
C ASN A 94 -6.63 -18.48 -11.00
N LYS A 95 -7.12 -17.89 -12.10
CA LYS A 95 -6.34 -17.68 -13.32
C LYS A 95 -6.35 -16.19 -13.70
N TYR A 96 -5.27 -15.49 -13.36
CA TYR A 96 -4.99 -14.10 -13.76
C TYR A 96 -3.50 -13.90 -14.06
N THR A 97 -3.18 -12.79 -14.72
CA THR A 97 -1.81 -12.26 -14.82
C THR A 97 -1.63 -11.11 -13.84
N TRP A 98 -0.42 -10.90 -13.33
CA TRP A 98 -0.16 -9.81 -12.39
C TRP A 98 -0.38 -8.42 -12.99
N ASP A 99 -0.09 -8.22 -14.28
CA ASP A 99 -0.42 -6.96 -14.96
C ASP A 99 -1.92 -6.62 -14.88
N HIS A 100 -2.78 -7.64 -14.97
CA HIS A 100 -4.23 -7.47 -14.84
C HIS A 100 -4.63 -7.12 -13.40
N VAL A 101 -3.99 -7.74 -12.40
CA VAL A 101 -4.19 -7.41 -10.99
C VAL A 101 -3.76 -5.97 -10.71
N TYR A 102 -2.59 -5.56 -11.20
CA TYR A 102 -2.05 -4.20 -11.03
C TYR A 102 -2.97 -3.15 -11.62
N GLU A 103 -3.44 -3.35 -12.85
CA GLU A 103 -4.36 -2.40 -13.47
C GLU A 103 -5.69 -2.32 -12.69
N LYS A 104 -6.27 -3.45 -12.27
CA LYS A 104 -7.48 -3.44 -11.43
C LYS A 104 -7.27 -2.78 -10.07
N ALA A 105 -6.15 -3.03 -9.41
CA ALA A 105 -5.80 -2.41 -8.14
C ALA A 105 -5.63 -0.89 -8.29
N TYR A 106 -5.01 -0.44 -9.38
CA TYR A 106 -4.92 0.98 -9.70
C TYR A 106 -6.28 1.63 -10.00
N GLN A 107 -7.17 0.95 -10.72
CA GLN A 107 -8.53 1.45 -10.93
C GLN A 107 -9.32 1.53 -9.62
N LEU A 108 -9.17 0.55 -8.72
CA LEU A 108 -9.73 0.61 -7.37
C LEU A 108 -9.19 1.81 -6.59
N MET A 109 -7.88 1.99 -6.59
CA MET A 109 -7.21 3.12 -5.92
C MET A 109 -7.72 4.47 -6.43
N LYS A 110 -7.93 4.61 -7.75
CA LYS A 110 -8.55 5.80 -8.36
C LYS A 110 -9.99 6.01 -7.91
N ARG A 111 -10.80 4.94 -7.86
CA ARG A 111 -12.20 5.00 -7.43
C ARG A 111 -12.32 5.48 -5.98
N MET A 112 -11.41 5.02 -5.12
CA MET A 112 -11.28 5.47 -3.72
C MET A 112 -10.66 6.86 -3.59
N ARG A 113 -10.19 7.46 -4.70
CA ARG A 113 -9.40 8.70 -4.76
C ARG A 113 -8.08 8.64 -3.98
N TRP A 114 -7.63 7.44 -3.65
CA TRP A 114 -6.42 7.20 -2.86
C TRP A 114 -5.13 7.50 -3.62
N ASN A 115 -5.15 7.43 -4.95
CA ASN A 115 -4.04 7.86 -5.80
C ASN A 115 -3.74 9.37 -5.67
N LYS A 116 -4.70 10.15 -5.16
CA LYS A 116 -4.56 11.59 -4.87
C LYS A 116 -4.48 11.89 -3.38
N SER A 117 -4.45 10.87 -2.52
CA SER A 117 -4.35 11.03 -1.07
C SER A 117 -3.18 11.94 -0.71
N ARG A 118 -3.41 12.79 0.29
CA ARG A 118 -2.38 13.62 0.90
C ARG A 118 -2.31 13.27 2.37
N PHE A 119 -1.09 13.23 2.91
CA PHE A 119 -0.94 13.21 4.35
C PHE A 119 -1.28 14.61 4.88
N ILE A 120 -2.34 14.69 5.65
CA ILE A 120 -2.80 15.89 6.36
C ILE A 120 -2.66 15.54 7.84
N PHE A 121 -1.93 16.38 8.57
CA PHE A 121 -1.78 16.23 10.01
C PHE A 121 -3.11 16.58 10.69
N PHE A 122 -3.42 15.89 11.77
CA PHE A 122 -4.57 16.16 12.63
C PHE A 122 -4.07 16.30 14.06
#